data_AF-A0A428RKN2-F1
#
_entry.id   AF-A0A428RKN2-F1
#
_cell.length_a   1.000
_cell.length_b   1.000
_cell.length_c   1.000
_cell.angle_alpha   90.00
_cell.angle_beta   90.00
_cell.angle_gamma   90.00
#
_symmetry.space_group_name_H-M   'P 1'
#
loop_
_entity.id
_entity.type
_entity.pdbx_description
1 polymer ?
#
loop_
_entity_poly.entity_id
_entity_poly.type
_entity_poly.pdbx_seq_one_letter_code
_entity_poly.pdbx_strand_id
1 'polypeptide(L)'
;MLGVAVGGSTSHMGYMSTWRFLYPRSALLEGIVVANQGERVGAEDVYGALLIEKMMRKHQSQGFAIYDSTQWAKAKKQLPTQGLRQTVDAYNDAIKNDKPDPANKMSDTRSPILKPPFYGIDISIKLTKGLQQVIGLSLGGLRVEEESGLVLNEAGKPIKGLYAAGRNAVGICSSTYVSGLSLGDGVFSGRRAGVHAAGRSVKAA
;
A
#
# COMPACT_ATOMS: atom_id res chain seq x y z
N MET A 1 -18.73 6.03 -15.92
CA MET A 1 -17.97 4.77 -16.17
C MET A 1 -18.65 4.00 -17.30
N LEU A 2 -17.89 3.41 -18.23
CA LEU A 2 -18.43 2.74 -19.42
C LEU A 2 -19.43 1.62 -19.07
N GLY A 3 -19.12 0.76 -18.08
CA GLY A 3 -20.03 -0.32 -17.66
C GLY A 3 -21.35 0.17 -17.04
N VAL A 4 -21.33 1.31 -16.33
CA VAL A 4 -22.55 1.91 -15.76
C VAL A 4 -23.43 2.53 -16.85
N ALA A 5 -22.82 3.14 -17.86
CA ALA A 5 -23.55 3.76 -18.98
C ALA A 5 -24.39 2.75 -19.79
N VAL A 6 -24.05 1.46 -19.72
CA VAL A 6 -24.79 0.37 -20.36
C VAL A 6 -25.63 -0.46 -19.37
N GLY A 7 -25.91 0.08 -18.18
CA GLY A 7 -26.81 -0.50 -17.19
C GLY A 7 -26.18 -1.38 -16.11
N GLY A 8 -24.85 -1.45 -16.05
CA GLY A 8 -24.13 -2.18 -15.00
C GLY A 8 -24.21 -1.47 -13.64
N SER A 9 -24.36 -2.26 -12.58
CA SER A 9 -24.35 -1.78 -11.19
C SER A 9 -22.95 -1.84 -10.58
N THR A 10 -22.73 -1.06 -9.53
CA THR A 10 -21.42 -0.98 -8.82
C THR A 10 -21.57 -1.28 -7.35
N SER A 11 -20.45 -1.60 -6.69
CA SER A 11 -20.41 -1.72 -5.24
C SER A 11 -19.03 -1.35 -4.70
N HIS A 12 -18.96 -1.09 -3.40
CA HIS A 12 -17.73 -0.76 -2.67
C HIS A 12 -16.97 0.47 -3.21
N MET A 13 -17.64 1.38 -3.91
CA MET A 13 -17.02 2.56 -4.54
C MET A 13 -16.41 3.55 -3.52
N GLY A 14 -16.80 3.45 -2.25
CA GLY A 14 -16.20 4.22 -1.14
C GLY A 14 -14.93 3.62 -0.55
N TYR A 15 -14.50 2.43 -1.01
CA TYR A 15 -13.30 1.75 -0.49
C TYR A 15 -12.09 2.01 -1.39
N MET A 16 -11.00 2.45 -0.77
CA MET A 16 -9.70 2.62 -1.38
C MET A 16 -8.64 2.05 -0.43
N SER A 17 -7.67 1.33 -0.98
CA SER A 17 -6.46 0.98 -0.24
C SER A 17 -5.38 1.97 -0.61
N THR A 18 -4.75 2.60 0.37
CA THR A 18 -3.62 3.49 0.19
C THR A 18 -2.40 2.93 0.91
N TRP A 19 -1.25 2.91 0.24
CA TRP A 19 0.01 2.54 0.85
C TRP A 19 0.98 3.69 0.76
N ARG A 20 1.63 3.95 1.88
CA ARG A 20 2.82 4.77 1.94
C ARG A 20 3.97 3.86 2.35
N PHE A 21 4.86 3.56 1.42
CA PHE A 21 6.19 3.12 1.83
C PHE A 21 6.76 4.20 2.74
N LEU A 22 7.47 3.81 3.80
CA LEU A 22 8.19 4.72 4.71
C LEU A 22 9.33 5.39 3.96
N TYR A 23 9.00 6.17 2.95
CA TYR A 23 9.91 6.98 2.21
C TYR A 23 10.30 8.13 3.09
N PRO A 24 11.60 8.36 3.21
CA PRO A 24 12.05 9.51 3.93
C PRO A 24 11.72 10.74 3.03
N ARG A 25 11.39 11.89 3.63
CA ARG A 25 10.95 13.12 2.92
C ARG A 25 11.90 13.50 1.78
N SER A 26 11.52 14.45 0.91
CA SER A 26 12.43 14.98 -0.12
C SER A 26 13.82 15.35 0.43
N ALA A 27 13.88 15.89 1.65
CA ALA A 27 15.13 16.17 2.36
C ALA A 27 16.02 14.93 2.51
N LEU A 28 15.44 13.76 2.72
CA LEU A 28 16.14 12.49 2.84
C LEU A 28 16.24 11.73 1.50
N LEU A 29 15.59 12.21 0.42
CA LEU A 29 15.93 11.82 -0.95
C LEU A 29 17.20 12.54 -1.45
N GLU A 30 17.63 13.60 -0.76
CA GLU A 30 18.92 14.29 -1.04
C GLU A 30 20.13 13.44 -0.57
N GLY A 31 19.90 12.44 0.29
CA GLY A 31 20.92 11.49 0.73
C GLY A 31 21.10 10.32 -0.24
N ILE A 32 22.01 9.40 0.10
CA ILE A 32 22.30 8.22 -0.74
C ILE A 32 22.06 6.91 0.01
N VAL A 33 21.64 5.87 -0.70
CA VAL A 33 21.59 4.49 -0.17
C VAL A 33 22.82 3.74 -0.62
N VAL A 34 23.59 3.24 0.35
CA VAL A 34 24.86 2.52 0.13
C VAL A 34 24.71 1.09 0.63
N ALA A 35 25.09 0.13 -0.21
CA ALA A 35 25.17 -1.28 0.14
C ALA A 35 26.31 -1.55 1.12
N ASN A 36 26.31 -2.70 1.79
CA ASN A 36 27.37 -3.07 2.72
C ASN A 36 28.76 -3.16 2.05
N GLN A 37 28.81 -3.33 0.74
CA GLN A 37 30.03 -3.33 -0.07
C GLN A 37 30.58 -1.92 -0.35
N GLY A 38 29.88 -0.85 0.07
CA GLY A 38 30.29 0.54 -0.16
C GLY A 38 29.79 1.15 -1.48
N GLU A 39 28.99 0.42 -2.24
CA GLU A 39 28.45 0.87 -3.53
C GLU A 39 27.06 1.52 -3.40
N ARG A 40 26.76 2.54 -4.21
CA ARG A 40 25.43 3.17 -4.24
C ARG A 40 24.40 2.27 -4.94
N VAL A 41 23.26 2.05 -4.29
CA VAL A 41 22.23 1.08 -4.74
C VAL A 41 21.41 1.59 -5.94
N GLY A 42 21.22 2.90 -6.08
CA GLY A 42 20.48 3.50 -7.19
C GLY A 42 20.03 4.93 -6.91
N ALA A 43 19.12 5.45 -7.73
CA ALA A 43 18.43 6.71 -7.44
C ALA A 43 17.33 6.45 -6.40
N GLU A 44 17.32 7.24 -5.33
CA GLU A 44 16.51 7.02 -4.12
C GLU A 44 15.07 7.56 -4.27
N ASP A 45 14.81 8.33 -5.32
CA ASP A 45 13.52 8.93 -5.67
C ASP A 45 12.62 8.03 -6.54
N VAL A 46 13.09 6.84 -6.91
CA VAL A 46 12.31 5.83 -7.65
C VAL A 46 11.32 5.07 -6.74
N TYR A 47 10.39 4.32 -7.35
CA TYR A 47 9.43 3.46 -6.63
C TYR A 47 10.12 2.47 -5.68
N GLY A 48 9.53 2.22 -4.52
CA GLY A 48 10.27 1.71 -3.36
C GLY A 48 10.56 0.24 -3.55
N ALA A 49 9.59 -0.47 -4.13
CA ALA A 49 9.79 -1.84 -4.57
C ALA A 49 10.86 -1.93 -5.68
N LEU A 50 11.05 -0.91 -6.52
CA LEU A 50 12.09 -0.92 -7.55
C LEU A 50 13.49 -0.72 -6.94
N LEU A 51 13.62 0.19 -5.97
CA LEU A 51 14.87 0.37 -5.22
C LEU A 51 15.21 -0.89 -4.40
N ILE A 52 14.21 -1.44 -3.70
CA ILE A 52 14.35 -2.68 -2.92
C ILE A 52 14.62 -3.88 -3.83
N GLU A 53 14.03 -3.97 -5.02
CA GLU A 53 14.35 -5.02 -5.99
C GLU A 53 15.82 -4.98 -6.39
N LYS A 54 16.40 -3.80 -6.64
CA LYS A 54 17.83 -3.66 -6.90
C LYS A 54 18.66 -4.10 -5.69
N MET A 55 18.27 -3.68 -4.49
CA MET A 55 18.94 -4.09 -3.24
C MET A 55 18.89 -5.62 -3.04
N MET A 56 17.75 -6.25 -3.30
CA MET A 56 17.57 -7.71 -3.19
C MET A 56 18.40 -8.46 -4.23
N ARG A 57 18.31 -8.05 -5.51
CA ARG A 57 18.95 -8.77 -6.62
C ARG A 57 20.45 -8.57 -6.68
N LYS A 58 20.95 -7.40 -6.26
CA LYS A 58 22.35 -6.99 -6.48
C LYS A 58 23.15 -6.73 -5.21
N HIS A 59 22.49 -6.51 -4.07
CA HIS A 59 23.14 -6.08 -2.83
C HIS A 59 22.70 -6.92 -1.61
N GLN A 60 22.36 -8.19 -1.85
CA GLN A 60 22.05 -9.17 -0.79
C GLN A 60 20.95 -8.73 0.18
N SER A 61 20.02 -7.87 -0.27
CA SER A 61 18.95 -7.29 0.55
C SER A 61 19.46 -6.44 1.73
N GLN A 62 20.68 -5.90 1.65
CA GLN A 62 21.30 -5.09 2.70
C GLN A 62 21.68 -3.71 2.17
N GLY A 63 21.45 -2.67 2.98
CA GLY A 63 21.84 -1.31 2.65
C GLY A 63 21.49 -0.32 3.76
N PHE A 64 22.18 0.81 3.76
CA PHE A 64 21.98 1.90 4.71
C PHE A 64 21.63 3.18 3.96
N ALA A 65 20.73 3.98 4.53
CA ALA A 65 20.50 5.33 4.06
C ALA A 65 21.43 6.30 4.80
N ILE A 66 22.17 7.11 4.05
CA ILE A 66 23.15 8.07 4.58
C ILE A 66 22.61 9.49 4.44
N TYR A 67 22.64 10.22 5.56
CA TYR A 67 22.20 11.61 5.67
C TYR A 67 23.24 12.44 6.40
N ASP A 68 23.41 13.69 5.99
CA ASP A 68 24.19 14.71 6.69
C ASP A 68 23.30 15.58 7.62
N SER A 69 23.95 16.49 8.34
CA SER A 69 23.30 17.38 9.32
C SER A 69 22.25 18.31 8.70
N THR A 70 22.40 18.68 7.44
CA THR A 70 21.47 19.52 6.67
C THR A 70 20.18 18.78 6.41
N GLN A 71 20.23 17.56 5.86
CA GLN A 71 19.02 16.77 5.63
C GLN A 71 18.32 16.45 6.95
N TRP A 72 19.11 16.16 7.99
CA TRP A 72 18.58 15.87 9.32
C TRP A 72 17.88 17.09 9.97
N ALA A 73 18.48 18.28 9.90
CA ALA A 73 17.87 19.50 10.42
C ALA A 73 16.56 19.86 9.69
N LYS A 74 16.51 19.63 8.37
CA LYS A 74 15.28 19.79 7.58
C LYS A 74 14.19 18.81 8.05
N ALA A 75 14.52 17.54 8.28
CA ALA A 75 13.56 16.53 8.75
C ALA A 75 12.97 16.88 10.13
N LYS A 76 13.80 17.33 11.08
CA LYS A 76 13.33 17.72 12.43
C LYS A 76 12.28 18.83 12.41
N LYS A 77 12.46 19.86 11.56
CA LYS A 77 11.52 21.00 11.45
C LYS A 77 10.13 20.60 10.97
N GLN A 78 9.96 19.36 10.51
CA GLN A 78 8.72 18.87 9.93
C GLN A 78 7.87 18.09 10.94
N LEU A 79 8.39 17.83 12.14
CA LEU A 79 7.65 17.10 13.18
C LEU A 79 6.65 18.02 13.89
N PRO A 80 5.40 17.57 14.08
CA PRO A 80 4.46 18.29 14.93
C PRO A 80 4.92 18.22 16.39
N THR A 81 4.89 19.35 17.10
CA THR A 81 5.25 19.43 18.52
C THR A 81 4.07 19.17 19.43
N GLN A 82 2.84 19.41 18.97
CA GLN A 82 1.63 19.23 19.74
C GLN A 82 1.28 17.74 19.91
N GLY A 83 0.98 17.31 21.13
CA GLY A 83 0.54 15.95 21.45
C GLY A 83 1.62 14.86 21.39
N LEU A 84 2.74 15.09 20.70
CA LEU A 84 3.81 14.09 20.51
C LEU A 84 4.32 13.52 21.84
N ARG A 85 4.61 14.39 22.82
CA ARG A 85 5.09 13.98 24.14
C ARG A 85 4.08 13.12 24.88
N GLN A 86 2.80 13.53 24.88
CA GLN A 86 1.72 12.80 25.56
C GLN A 86 1.57 11.39 24.99
N THR A 87 1.66 11.23 23.66
CA THR A 87 1.59 9.93 23.00
C THR A 87 2.78 9.03 23.36
N VAL A 88 4.01 9.58 23.37
CA VAL A 88 5.21 8.82 23.74
C VAL A 88 5.18 8.42 25.21
N ASP A 89 4.75 9.31 26.10
CA ASP A 89 4.60 9.03 27.53
C ASP A 89 3.58 7.91 27.76
N ALA A 90 2.41 7.95 27.12
CA ALA A 90 1.39 6.91 27.21
C ALA A 90 1.88 5.53 26.72
N TYR A 91 2.65 5.49 25.63
CA TYR A 91 3.27 4.28 25.11
C TYR A 91 4.32 3.70 26.08
N ASN A 92 5.17 4.56 26.64
CA ASN A 92 6.17 4.16 27.62
C ASN A 92 5.52 3.66 28.93
N ASP A 93 4.47 4.33 29.39
CA ASP A 93 3.71 3.93 30.58
C ASP A 93 3.01 2.59 30.39
N ALA A 94 2.47 2.31 29.20
CA ALA A 94 1.88 1.01 28.89
C ALA A 94 2.92 -0.12 29.00
N ILE A 95 4.14 0.09 28.48
CA ILE A 95 5.25 -0.88 28.60
C ILE A 95 5.67 -1.04 30.07
N LYS A 96 5.87 0.07 30.79
CA LYS A 96 6.33 0.08 32.18
C LYS A 96 5.39 -0.67 33.12
N ASN A 97 4.08 -0.59 32.87
CA ASN A 97 3.06 -1.18 33.73
C ASN A 97 2.51 -2.53 33.18
N ASP A 98 3.18 -3.12 32.17
CA ASP A 98 2.75 -4.36 31.50
C ASP A 98 1.28 -4.33 31.01
N LYS A 99 0.86 -3.19 30.48
CA LYS A 99 -0.48 -2.99 29.91
C LYS A 99 -0.48 -3.22 28.40
N PRO A 100 -1.65 -3.54 27.81
CA PRO A 100 -1.83 -3.51 26.36
C PRO A 100 -1.43 -2.15 25.78
N ASP A 101 -0.83 -2.18 24.59
CA ASP A 101 -0.51 -0.97 23.84
C ASP A 101 -1.80 -0.20 23.50
N PRO A 102 -1.84 1.14 23.68
CA PRO A 102 -3.02 1.93 23.35
C PRO A 102 -3.47 1.83 21.88
N ALA A 103 -2.56 1.45 20.97
CA ALA A 103 -2.83 1.21 19.55
C ALA A 103 -2.82 -0.28 19.18
N ASN A 104 -2.83 -1.18 20.16
CA ASN A 104 -2.84 -2.65 20.01
C ASN A 104 -1.61 -3.25 19.31
N LYS A 105 -0.45 -2.61 19.41
CA LYS A 105 0.83 -3.20 18.97
C LYS A 105 1.18 -4.46 19.77
N MET A 106 1.66 -5.50 19.09
CA MET A 106 2.07 -6.79 19.70
C MET A 106 3.16 -6.61 20.76
N SER A 107 3.03 -7.31 21.89
CA SER A 107 3.91 -7.19 23.08
C SER A 107 5.39 -7.37 22.81
N ASP A 108 5.75 -8.35 21.99
CA ASP A 108 7.12 -8.71 21.63
C ASP A 108 7.80 -7.73 20.66
N THR A 109 7.03 -6.81 20.07
CA THR A 109 7.56 -5.78 19.14
C THR A 109 7.67 -4.39 19.76
N ARG A 110 7.42 -4.28 21.07
CA ARG A 110 7.44 -3.02 21.84
C ARG A 110 8.79 -2.83 22.53
N SER A 111 9.24 -1.58 22.57
CA SER A 111 10.46 -1.14 23.27
C SER A 111 10.30 0.33 23.66
N PRO A 112 10.69 0.74 24.87
CA PRO A 112 10.47 2.08 25.38
C PRO A 112 11.36 3.13 24.67
N ILE A 113 10.82 4.33 24.49
CA ILE A 113 11.48 5.48 23.84
C ILE A 113 11.86 6.48 24.93
N LEU A 114 13.07 6.34 25.50
CA LEU A 114 13.50 7.11 26.69
C LEU A 114 14.85 7.83 26.53
N LYS A 115 15.75 7.32 25.68
CA LYS A 115 17.14 7.80 25.61
C LYS A 115 17.31 8.79 24.45
N PRO A 116 17.77 10.03 24.72
CA PRO A 116 18.08 11.00 23.67
C PRO A 116 19.41 10.66 22.95
N PRO A 117 19.67 11.28 21.78
CA PRO A 117 18.78 12.16 21.02
C PRO A 117 17.59 11.39 20.41
N PHE A 118 16.42 12.03 20.35
CA PHE A 118 15.24 11.45 19.71
C PHE A 118 15.20 11.79 18.22
N TYR A 119 14.69 10.83 17.43
CA TYR A 119 14.62 10.91 15.97
C TYR A 119 13.16 10.70 15.55
N GLY A 120 12.69 11.49 14.59
CA GLY A 120 11.37 11.33 13.99
C GLY A 120 11.42 11.70 12.51
N ILE A 121 10.57 11.05 11.72
CA ILE A 121 10.39 11.32 10.29
C ILE A 121 8.90 11.57 10.07
N ASP A 122 8.55 12.69 9.45
CA ASP A 122 7.16 12.98 9.09
C ASP A 122 6.75 12.14 7.87
N ILE A 123 5.83 11.19 8.11
CA ILE A 123 5.27 10.25 7.12
C ILE A 123 3.89 10.65 6.56
N SER A 124 3.45 11.90 6.79
CA SER A 124 2.14 12.39 6.32
C SER A 124 1.99 12.33 4.80
N ILE A 125 0.77 12.02 4.33
CA ILE A 125 0.43 12.09 2.90
C ILE A 125 0.14 13.55 2.53
N LYS A 126 1.13 14.24 1.97
CA LYS A 126 0.99 15.61 1.42
C LYS A 126 1.30 15.59 -0.07
N LEU A 127 0.41 16.15 -0.89
CA LEU A 127 0.61 16.36 -2.32
C LEU A 127 1.63 17.49 -2.54
N THR A 128 2.90 17.25 -2.25
CA THR A 128 3.95 18.26 -2.41
C THR A 128 5.15 17.68 -3.16
N LYS A 129 5.41 18.29 -4.34
CA LYS A 129 6.57 18.17 -5.24
C LYS A 129 7.17 16.77 -5.40
N GLY A 130 6.82 16.14 -6.53
CA GLY A 130 7.41 14.88 -7.00
C GLY A 130 6.34 13.87 -7.42
N LEU A 131 6.61 13.12 -8.47
CA LEU A 131 5.75 12.08 -9.01
C LEU A 131 5.77 10.84 -8.12
N GLN A 132 5.13 10.90 -6.95
CA GLN A 132 4.75 9.71 -6.21
C GLN A 132 3.43 9.19 -6.80
N GLN A 133 3.54 8.51 -7.94
CA GLN A 133 2.42 8.17 -8.83
C GLN A 133 1.50 7.07 -8.33
N VAL A 134 1.83 6.34 -7.26
CA VAL A 134 1.00 5.23 -6.77
C VAL A 134 0.74 5.38 -5.28
N ILE A 135 -0.33 6.11 -4.96
CA ILE A 135 -0.81 6.34 -3.58
C ILE A 135 -1.86 5.32 -3.13
N GLY A 136 -2.34 4.46 -4.03
CA GLY A 136 -3.36 3.46 -3.71
C GLY A 136 -4.05 2.86 -4.94
N LEU A 137 -5.04 2.00 -4.69
CA LEU A 137 -5.95 1.46 -5.70
C LEU A 137 -7.39 1.49 -5.17
N SER A 138 -8.35 1.69 -6.09
CA SER A 138 -9.77 1.56 -5.78
C SER A 138 -10.13 0.10 -5.53
N LEU A 139 -10.88 -0.16 -4.46
CA LEU A 139 -11.32 -1.51 -4.09
C LEU A 139 -12.73 -1.82 -4.62
N GLY A 140 -13.52 -0.79 -4.91
CA GLY A 140 -14.81 -0.89 -5.58
C GLY A 140 -14.72 -1.16 -7.08
N GLY A 141 -15.87 -1.48 -7.68
CA GLY A 141 -15.98 -1.73 -9.11
C GLY A 141 -17.39 -2.17 -9.51
N LEU A 142 -17.51 -2.68 -10.74
CA LEU A 142 -18.75 -3.28 -11.26
C LEU A 142 -19.09 -4.56 -10.49
N ARG A 143 -20.38 -4.76 -10.18
CA ARG A 143 -20.85 -6.03 -9.65
C ARG A 143 -20.83 -7.07 -10.77
N VAL A 144 -20.36 -8.27 -10.46
CA VAL A 144 -20.27 -9.39 -11.41
C VAL A 144 -20.84 -10.66 -10.82
N GLU A 145 -21.36 -11.53 -11.69
CA GLU A 145 -21.70 -12.90 -11.33
C GLU A 145 -20.43 -13.73 -11.10
N GLU A 146 -20.37 -14.46 -10.00
CA GLU A 146 -19.13 -15.09 -9.54
C GLU A 146 -18.64 -16.24 -10.44
N GLU A 147 -19.56 -16.92 -11.14
CA GLU A 147 -19.27 -18.06 -12.00
C GLU A 147 -18.85 -17.64 -13.43
N SER A 148 -19.42 -16.55 -13.95
CA SER A 148 -19.23 -16.14 -15.34
C SER A 148 -18.37 -14.88 -15.51
N GLY A 149 -18.35 -13.99 -14.51
CA GLY A 149 -17.81 -12.64 -14.65
C GLY A 149 -18.70 -11.67 -15.43
N LEU A 150 -19.95 -12.06 -15.75
CA LEU A 150 -20.92 -11.15 -16.36
C LEU A 150 -21.27 -10.02 -15.39
N VAL A 151 -21.33 -8.78 -15.90
CA VAL A 151 -21.72 -7.61 -15.11
C VAL A 151 -23.20 -7.71 -14.76
N LEU A 152 -23.52 -7.40 -13.50
CA LEU A 152 -24.88 -7.39 -12.98
C LEU A 152 -25.50 -5.99 -13.09
N ASN A 153 -26.76 -5.88 -13.49
CA ASN A 153 -27.54 -4.65 -13.35
C ASN A 153 -28.00 -4.43 -11.89
N GLU A 154 -28.73 -3.34 -11.64
CA GLU A 154 -29.23 -3.02 -10.29
C GLU A 154 -30.17 -4.10 -9.71
N ALA A 155 -30.93 -4.78 -10.58
CA ALA A 155 -31.79 -5.90 -10.19
C ALA A 155 -31.00 -7.21 -9.93
N GLY A 156 -29.67 -7.19 -10.02
CA GLY A 156 -28.83 -8.36 -9.84
C GLY A 156 -28.86 -9.35 -11.01
N LYS A 157 -29.38 -8.95 -12.19
CA LYS A 157 -29.42 -9.81 -13.38
C LYS A 157 -28.18 -9.61 -14.25
N PRO A 158 -27.57 -10.69 -14.79
CA PRO A 158 -26.46 -10.58 -15.72
C PRO A 158 -26.83 -9.85 -17.00
N ILE A 159 -25.94 -8.96 -17.45
CA ILE A 159 -26.04 -8.27 -18.74
C ILE A 159 -25.28 -9.09 -19.77
N LYS A 160 -26.01 -9.76 -20.65
CA LYS A 160 -25.42 -10.66 -21.66
C LYS A 160 -24.38 -9.93 -22.51
N GLY A 161 -23.18 -10.50 -22.56
CA GLY A 161 -22.06 -9.98 -23.38
C GLY A 161 -21.21 -8.91 -22.69
N LEU A 162 -21.58 -8.46 -21.49
CA LEU A 162 -20.80 -7.49 -20.72
C LEU A 162 -20.08 -8.17 -19.55
N TYR A 163 -18.76 -8.08 -19.53
CA TYR A 163 -17.91 -8.72 -18.51
C TYR A 163 -17.04 -7.68 -17.80
N ALA A 164 -16.69 -7.98 -16.56
CA ALA A 164 -15.66 -7.25 -15.83
C ALA A 164 -14.80 -8.23 -15.01
N ALA A 165 -13.54 -7.85 -14.82
CA ALA A 165 -12.56 -8.65 -14.08
C ALA A 165 -11.52 -7.74 -13.42
N GLY A 166 -10.79 -8.29 -12.46
CA GLY A 166 -9.81 -7.56 -11.66
C GLY A 166 -10.41 -6.33 -11.00
N ARG A 167 -9.66 -5.23 -10.94
CA ARG A 167 -10.07 -4.00 -10.23
C ARG A 167 -11.09 -3.13 -10.96
N ASN A 168 -11.54 -3.55 -12.14
CA ASN A 168 -12.76 -2.98 -12.74
C ASN A 168 -14.04 -3.58 -12.11
N ALA A 169 -13.92 -4.69 -11.36
CA ALA A 169 -15.01 -5.41 -10.74
C ALA A 169 -14.86 -5.47 -9.21
N VAL A 170 -15.98 -5.71 -8.53
CA VAL A 170 -15.99 -6.17 -7.15
C VAL A 170 -15.34 -7.55 -7.11
N GLY A 171 -14.45 -7.77 -6.16
CA GLY A 171 -13.69 -9.01 -6.02
C GLY A 171 -13.12 -9.17 -4.63
N ILE A 172 -12.13 -10.06 -4.48
CA ILE A 172 -11.60 -10.48 -3.18
C ILE A 172 -11.09 -9.30 -2.33
N CYS A 173 -10.57 -8.25 -2.96
CA CYS A 173 -10.00 -7.09 -2.27
C CYS A 173 -11.00 -5.95 -2.01
N SER A 174 -12.32 -6.17 -2.12
CA SER A 174 -13.27 -5.04 -2.21
C SER A 174 -13.57 -4.29 -0.90
N SER A 175 -13.23 -4.85 0.25
CA SER A 175 -13.39 -4.19 1.57
C SER A 175 -12.07 -3.94 2.31
N THR A 176 -11.05 -4.76 2.04
CA THR A 176 -9.69 -4.62 2.57
C THR A 176 -8.68 -5.20 1.59
N TYR A 177 -7.42 -4.80 1.69
CA TYR A 177 -6.35 -5.24 0.80
C TYR A 177 -5.19 -5.87 1.57
N VAL A 178 -4.73 -7.02 1.09
CA VAL A 178 -3.47 -7.66 1.48
C VAL A 178 -2.64 -7.85 0.22
N SER A 179 -1.32 -7.65 0.33
CA SER A 179 -0.41 -7.73 -0.81
C SER A 179 -0.59 -9.03 -1.60
N GLY A 180 -0.69 -8.92 -2.93
CA GLY A 180 -0.85 -10.06 -3.85
C GLY A 180 -2.30 -10.44 -4.16
N LEU A 181 -3.27 -10.10 -3.30
CA LEU A 181 -4.67 -10.47 -3.54
C LEU A 181 -5.24 -9.84 -4.82
N SER A 182 -4.86 -8.61 -5.17
CA SER A 182 -5.33 -7.96 -6.39
C SER A 182 -4.77 -8.62 -7.67
N LEU A 183 -3.56 -9.19 -7.60
CA LEU A 183 -2.96 -9.93 -8.71
C LEU A 183 -3.66 -11.27 -8.89
N GLY A 184 -3.87 -11.99 -7.79
CA GLY A 184 -4.64 -13.24 -7.79
C GLY A 184 -6.04 -13.01 -8.35
N ASP A 185 -6.78 -12.05 -7.79
CA ASP A 185 -8.12 -11.69 -8.25
C ASP A 185 -8.13 -11.37 -9.75
N GLY A 186 -7.21 -10.54 -10.24
CA GLY A 186 -7.11 -10.21 -11.67
C GLY A 186 -6.88 -11.42 -12.58
N VAL A 187 -5.97 -12.32 -12.20
CA VAL A 187 -5.66 -13.52 -13.00
C VAL A 187 -6.84 -14.50 -13.02
N PHE A 188 -7.41 -14.83 -11.87
CA PHE A 188 -8.48 -15.83 -11.78
C PHE A 188 -9.80 -15.30 -12.34
N SER A 189 -10.20 -14.07 -11.99
CA SER A 189 -11.41 -13.46 -12.54
C SER A 189 -11.29 -13.20 -14.05
N GLY A 190 -10.12 -12.79 -14.53
CA GLY A 190 -9.85 -12.61 -15.96
C GLY A 190 -9.93 -13.91 -16.73
N ARG A 191 -9.32 -14.98 -16.21
CA ARG A 191 -9.41 -16.33 -16.81
C ARG A 191 -10.85 -16.82 -16.85
N ARG A 192 -11.59 -16.69 -15.75
CA ARG A 192 -13.01 -17.08 -15.66
C ARG A 192 -13.85 -16.33 -16.70
N ALA A 193 -13.78 -15.00 -16.70
CA ALA A 193 -14.55 -14.17 -17.63
C ALA A 193 -14.19 -14.47 -19.09
N GLY A 194 -12.90 -14.65 -19.40
CA GLY A 194 -12.45 -15.00 -20.74
C GLY A 194 -12.93 -16.38 -21.22
N VAL A 195 -12.88 -17.39 -20.34
CA VAL A 195 -13.35 -18.75 -20.67
C VAL A 195 -14.86 -18.77 -20.90
N HIS A 196 -15.63 -18.10 -20.04
CA HIS A 196 -17.08 -17.97 -20.20
C HIS A 196 -17.44 -17.20 -21.48
N ALA A 197 -16.79 -16.06 -21.74
CA ALA A 197 -17.01 -15.26 -22.94
C ALA A 197 -16.69 -16.04 -24.24
N ALA A 198 -15.71 -16.95 -24.20
CA ALA A 198 -15.36 -17.82 -25.31
C ALA A 198 -16.26 -19.07 -25.45
N GLY A 199 -17.22 -19.29 -24.56
CA GLY A 199 -18.07 -20.48 -24.55
C GLY A 199 -17.33 -21.79 -24.23
N ARG A 200 -16.19 -21.70 -23.54
CA ARG A 200 -15.37 -22.86 -23.13
C ARG A 200 -15.63 -23.20 -21.66
N SER A 201 -15.40 -24.45 -21.26
CA SER A 201 -15.39 -24.85 -19.84
C SER A 201 -13.99 -24.72 -19.24
N VAL A 202 -13.85 -24.20 -18.02
CA VAL A 202 -12.58 -24.18 -17.28
C VAL A 202 -12.25 -25.62 -16.88
N LYS A 203 -11.14 -26.20 -17.37
CA LYS A 203 -10.60 -27.43 -16.77
C LYS A 203 -10.13 -27.12 -15.35
N ALA A 204 -10.67 -27.83 -14.36
CA ALA A 204 -10.12 -27.83 -13.00
C ALA A 204 -8.63 -28.24 -13.09
N ALA A 205 -7.78 -27.45 -12.42
CA ALA A 205 -6.35 -27.69 -12.35
C ALA A 205 -6.03 -28.76 -11.30
#